data_AF-Q21KD2-F1
#
_entry.id   AF-Q21KD2-F1
#
_cell.length_a   1.000
_cell.length_b   1.000
_cell.length_c   1.000
_cell.angle_alpha   90.00
_cell.angle_beta   90.00
_cell.angle_gamma   90.00
#
_symmetry.space_group_name_H-M   'P 1'
#
loop_
_entity.id
_entity.type
_entity.pdbx_description
1 polymer ?
#
loop_
_entity_poly.entity_id
_entity_poly.type
_entity_poly.pdbx_seq_one_letter_code
_entity_poly.pdbx_strand_id
1 'polypeptide(L)'
;MKAEIILDWDYQPPELDGMYFVAIQYREGAGMLEFMEFKDGQWSLHNGGEIVAHIDIGKLNNQLRVRWPDKPKASQLFMEGEFREV
;
A
#
# COMPACT_ATOMS: atom_id res chain seq x y z
N MET A 1 12.10 17.19 -3.68
CA MET A 1 11.57 17.19 -2.30
C MET A 1 10.74 15.92 -2.15
N LYS A 2 11.06 15.04 -1.19
CA LYS A 2 10.32 13.79 -0.98
C LYS A 2 9.12 14.14 -0.09
N ALA A 3 7.90 13.84 -0.54
CA ALA A 3 6.73 13.95 0.32
C ALA A 3 6.77 12.78 1.32
N GLU A 4 6.63 13.08 2.60
CA GLU A 4 6.44 12.08 3.65
C GLU A 4 4.95 11.95 3.94
N ILE A 5 4.46 10.72 4.01
CA ILE A 5 3.07 10.41 4.34
C ILE A 5 3.10 9.65 5.65
N ILE A 6 2.48 10.22 6.68
CA ILE A 6 2.31 9.61 7.99
C ILE A 6 0.92 8.95 8.02
N LEU A 7 0.87 7.67 8.37
CA LEU A 7 -0.36 6.89 8.41
C LEU A 7 -0.63 6.39 9.83
N ASP A 8 -1.91 6.32 10.23
CA ASP A 8 -2.32 5.80 11.55
C ASP A 8 -2.35 4.27 11.56
N TRP A 9 -1.16 3.67 11.63
CA TRP A 9 -1.00 2.22 11.80
C TRP A 9 -1.48 1.76 13.17
N ASP A 10 -2.13 0.60 13.21
CA ASP A 10 -2.22 -0.22 14.42
C ASP A 10 -0.92 -1.00 14.53
N TYR A 11 -0.09 -0.67 15.52
CA TYR A 11 1.29 -1.16 15.64
C TYR A 11 1.49 -1.87 16.96
N GLN A 12 2.08 -3.06 16.87
CA GLN A 12 2.60 -3.82 18.00
C GLN A 12 4.08 -4.12 17.76
N PRO A 13 5.00 -3.65 18.63
CA PRO A 13 6.41 -3.93 18.48
C PRO A 13 6.69 -5.42 18.69
N PRO A 14 7.54 -6.03 17.85
CA PRO A 14 7.92 -7.42 18.04
C PRO A 14 8.81 -7.60 19.27
N GLU A 15 8.63 -8.69 20.00
CA GLU A 15 9.39 -9.01 21.22
C GLU A 15 10.60 -9.92 20.96
N LEU A 16 10.63 -10.60 19.81
CA LEU A 16 11.63 -11.60 19.46
C LEU A 16 12.33 -11.22 18.15
N ASP A 17 13.31 -12.02 17.72
CA ASP A 17 13.88 -11.93 16.38
C ASP A 17 13.07 -12.82 15.42
N GLY A 18 12.76 -12.31 14.23
CA GLY A 18 11.89 -13.03 13.30
C GLY A 18 11.58 -12.28 12.01
N MET A 19 10.61 -12.81 11.26
CA MET A 19 10.11 -12.23 10.01
C MET A 19 8.86 -11.40 10.30
N TYR A 20 8.91 -10.11 9.95
CA TYR A 20 7.85 -9.15 10.28
C TYR A 20 7.23 -8.52 9.05
N PHE A 21 5.91 -8.35 9.10
CA PHE A 21 5.11 -7.83 8.00
C PHE A 21 4.28 -6.62 8.43
N VAL A 22 4.03 -5.75 7.45
CA VAL A 22 3.05 -4.67 7.53
C VAL A 22 1.93 -4.97 6.54
N ALA A 23 0.68 -4.84 6.96
CA ALA A 23 -0.46 -5.28 6.18
C ALA A 23 -1.52 -4.18 5.99
N ILE A 24 -2.23 -4.23 4.85
CA ILE A 24 -3.47 -3.47 4.63
C ILE A 24 -4.63 -4.45 4.75
N GLN A 25 -5.56 -4.14 5.65
CA GLN A 25 -6.74 -4.97 5.90
C GLN A 25 -7.91 -4.50 5.03
N TYR A 26 -8.61 -5.41 4.37
CA TYR A 26 -9.75 -5.11 3.49
C TYR A 26 -11.08 -5.53 4.13
N ARG A 27 -11.67 -4.64 4.93
CA ARG A 27 -12.91 -4.88 5.73
C ARG A 27 -12.67 -5.79 6.96
N GLU A 28 -13.63 -5.79 7.89
CA GLU A 28 -13.66 -6.77 8.98
C GLU A 28 -13.73 -8.19 8.40
N GLY A 29 -12.72 -9.00 8.67
CA GLY A 29 -12.69 -10.43 8.30
C GLY A 29 -12.17 -10.75 6.90
N ALA A 30 -11.57 -9.80 6.18
CA ALA A 30 -10.86 -10.10 4.94
C ALA A 30 -9.55 -9.30 4.82
N GLY A 31 -8.45 -10.00 4.63
CA GLY A 31 -7.16 -9.46 4.23
C GLY A 31 -6.51 -10.55 3.41
N MET A 32 -6.17 -10.26 2.15
CA MET A 32 -5.58 -11.26 1.27
C MET A 32 -4.31 -10.69 0.64
N LEU A 33 -3.18 -11.18 1.14
CA LEU A 33 -1.94 -11.30 0.38
C LEU A 33 -1.72 -12.80 0.23
N GLU A 34 -1.08 -13.25 -0.85
CA GLU A 34 -0.99 -14.67 -1.26
C GLU A 34 -0.47 -15.64 -0.17
N PHE A 35 0.10 -15.12 0.93
CA PHE A 35 0.63 -15.87 2.07
C PHE A 35 0.06 -15.47 3.45
N MET A 36 -0.91 -14.56 3.52
CA MET A 36 -1.44 -13.99 4.78
C MET A 36 -2.96 -13.83 4.70
N GLU A 37 -3.67 -14.42 5.66
CA GLU A 37 -5.13 -14.33 5.78
C GLU A 37 -5.51 -13.64 7.09
N PHE A 38 -6.44 -12.67 7.05
CA PHE A 38 -7.06 -12.12 8.27
C PHE A 38 -8.47 -12.68 8.44
N LYS A 39 -8.69 -13.45 9.49
CA LYS A 39 -9.97 -14.10 9.77
C LYS A 39 -10.22 -14.12 11.28
N ASP A 40 -11.47 -13.90 11.69
CA ASP A 40 -11.91 -13.98 13.09
C ASP A 40 -11.08 -13.11 14.06
N GLY A 41 -10.62 -11.95 13.57
CA GLY A 41 -9.84 -11.00 14.37
C GLY A 41 -8.34 -11.32 14.50
N GLN A 42 -7.83 -12.30 13.76
CA GLN A 42 -6.42 -12.71 13.83
C GLN A 42 -5.81 -12.90 12.43
N TRP A 43 -4.50 -12.65 12.35
CA TRP A 43 -3.70 -12.93 11.16
C TRP A 43 -3.16 -14.36 11.22
N SER A 44 -3.36 -15.10 10.12
CA SER A 44 -2.79 -16.43 9.90
C SER A 44 -1.74 -16.35 8.81
N LEU A 45 -0.50 -16.73 9.13
CA LEU A 45 0.63 -16.73 8.21
C LEU A 45 1.13 -18.15 7.97
N HIS A 46 1.39 -18.50 6.72
CA HIS A 46 1.86 -19.84 6.36
C HIS A 46 3.38 -20.04 6.55
N ASN A 47 4.13 -18.97 6.81
CA ASN A 47 5.59 -18.94 6.80
C ASN A 47 6.24 -18.60 8.15
N GLY A 48 5.49 -18.63 9.26
CA GLY A 48 6.02 -18.39 10.61
C GLY A 48 6.46 -16.95 10.89
N GLY A 49 6.09 -15.98 10.05
CA GLY A 49 6.26 -14.57 10.37
C GLY A 49 5.10 -14.00 11.19
N GLU A 50 5.21 -12.73 11.54
CA GLU A 50 4.25 -12.00 12.37
C GLU A 50 3.89 -10.65 11.71
N ILE A 51 2.64 -10.23 11.85
CA ILE A 51 2.21 -8.89 11.42
C ILE A 51 2.34 -7.94 12.61
N VAL A 52 3.29 -7.01 12.50
CA VAL A 52 3.60 -6.03 13.55
C VAL A 52 2.88 -4.71 13.35
N ALA A 53 2.38 -4.45 12.14
CA ALA A 53 1.57 -3.27 11.88
C ALA A 53 0.48 -3.56 10.85
N HIS A 54 -0.71 -3.01 11.05
CA HIS A 54 -1.74 -3.02 10.02
C HIS A 54 -2.56 -1.74 9.98
N ILE A 55 -3.17 -1.46 8.83
CA ILE A 55 -4.14 -0.38 8.68
C ILE A 55 -5.37 -0.87 7.92
N ASP A 56 -6.55 -0.48 8.39
CA ASP A 56 -7.79 -0.70 7.66
C ASP A 56 -7.82 0.14 6.37
N ILE A 57 -8.26 -0.46 5.26
CA ILE A 57 -8.30 0.23 3.97
C ILE A 57 -9.25 1.44 3.99
N GLY A 58 -10.31 1.42 4.80
CA GLY A 58 -11.17 2.57 5.02
C GLY A 58 -10.42 3.73 5.68
N LYS A 59 -9.65 3.44 6.75
CA LYS A 59 -8.75 4.43 7.38
C LYS A 59 -7.70 4.96 6.40
N LEU A 60 -7.07 4.07 5.64
CA LEU A 60 -6.07 4.43 4.63
C LEU A 60 -6.65 5.38 3.56
N ASN A 61 -7.83 5.07 3.02
CA ASN A 61 -8.51 5.90 2.02
C ASN A 61 -8.90 7.27 2.57
N ASN A 62 -9.19 7.38 3.87
CA ASN A 62 -9.50 8.66 4.51
C ASN A 62 -8.24 9.54 4.71
N GLN A 63 -7.06 8.94 4.78
CA GLN A 63 -5.78 9.65 4.97
C GLN A 63 -5.06 9.96 3.65
N LEU A 64 -5.30 9.16 2.61
CA LEU A 64 -4.67 9.31 1.31
C LEU A 64 -5.59 9.98 0.29
N ARG A 65 -5.23 11.19 -0.12
CA ARG A 65 -5.81 11.81 -1.33
C ARG A 65 -4.91 11.56 -2.53
N VAL A 66 -5.06 10.39 -3.14
CA VAL A 66 -4.34 10.06 -4.38
C VAL A 66 -5.02 10.77 -5.54
N ARG A 67 -4.28 11.65 -6.22
CA ARG A 67 -4.72 12.21 -7.51
C ARG A 67 -4.13 11.38 -8.63
N TRP A 68 -4.92 11.10 -9.65
CA TRP A 68 -4.38 10.59 -10.91
C TRP A 68 -3.34 11.60 -11.41
N PRO A 69 -2.18 11.16 -11.94
CA PRO A 69 -1.24 12.08 -12.56
C PRO A 69 -1.96 12.90 -13.62
N ASP A 70 -1.66 14.20 -13.69
CA ASP A 70 -2.18 15.04 -14.75
C ASP A 70 -1.80 14.39 -16.09
N LYS A 71 -2.80 14.01 -16.88
CA LYS A 71 -2.53 13.52 -18.23
C LYS A 71 -1.86 14.68 -18.97
N PRO A 72 -0.65 14.51 -19.53
CA PRO A 72 -0.11 15.53 -20.41
C PRO A 72 -1.14 15.79 -21.51
N LYS A 73 -1.38 17.05 -21.83
CA LYS A 73 -2.25 17.36 -22.98
C LYS A 73 -1.62 16.69 -24.20
N ALA A 74 -2.42 16.07 -25.06
CA ALA A 74 -1.91 15.41 -26.27
C ALA A 74 -0.97 16.33 -27.08
N SER A 75 -1.24 17.65 -27.08
CA SER A 75 -0.41 18.68 -27.70
C SER A 75 1.02 18.82 -27.14
N GLN A 76 1.29 18.32 -25.94
CA GLN A 76 2.63 18.31 -25.31
C GLN A 76 3.45 17.08 -25.70
N LEU A 77 2.78 15.96 -26.04
CA LEU A 77 3.44 14.74 -26.52
C LEU A 77 3.99 14.91 -27.96
N PHE A 78 3.40 15.83 -28.75
CA PHE A 78 3.85 16.13 -30.12
C PHE A 78 5.01 17.13 -30.20
N MET A 79 5.43 17.77 -29.09
CA MET A 79 6.57 18.69 -29.11
C MET A 79 7.91 18.01 -28.77
N GLU A 80 7.89 16.80 -28.21
CA GLU A 80 9.12 16.04 -27.90
C GLU A 80 9.50 15.01 -28.98
N GLY A 81 8.61 14.76 -29.95
CA GLY A 81 8.92 13.97 -31.13
C GLY A 81 9.36 14.87 -32.27
N GLU A 82 10.66 15.12 -32.39
CA GLU A 82 11.24 15.59 -33.66
C GLU A 82 10.84 14.60 -34.77
N PHE A 83 9.92 15.03 -35.63
CA PHE A 83 9.69 14.38 -36.91
C PHE A 83 10.98 14.51 -37.73
N ARG A 84 11.79 13.46 -37.76
CA ARG A 84 12.68 13.23 -38.90
C ARG A 84 11.86 12.53 -39.97
N GLU A 85 11.33 13.33 -40.90
CA GLU A 85 10.99 12.81 -42.22
C GLU A 85 12.30 12.37 -42.88
N VAL A 86 12.32 11.11 -43.34
CA VAL A 86 13.33 10.56 -44.25
C VAL A 86 12.63 10.27 -45.57
#